data_AF-A0A0R0FCD5-F1
#
_entry.id   AF-A0A0R0FCD5-F1
#
_cell.length_a   1.000
_cell.length_b   1.000
_cell.length_c   1.000
_cell.angle_alpha   90.00
_cell.angle_beta   90.00
_cell.angle_gamma   90.00
#
_symmetry.space_group_name_H-M   'P 1'
#
loop_
_entity.id
_entity.type
_entity.pdbx_description
1 polymer ?
#
loop_
_entity_poly.entity_id
_entity_poly.type
_entity_poly.pdbx_seq_one_letter_code
_entity_poly.pdbx_strand_id
1 'polypeptide(L)'
;MMAKENTVCALVRLSKNKEEDKVMIGRVGAILHLLKLLEGGGLHGKKNSVTVRYALCSTTKENKVKAVSTGVMRALVELMVDLGLSMEDLGLSMVYLVSVVVAVAEAKGIYDFQLQALVAEVRDLRDREHSATEQHHLLVQKLKRNDEECGKRIQELQDELASAKEDTRNWRERLCWT
;
A
#
# COMPACT_ATOMS: atom_id res chain seq x y z
N MET A 1 -6.75 -5.37 46.88
CA MET A 1 -7.85 -4.85 46.03
C MET A 1 -7.63 -3.37 45.74
N MET A 2 -7.53 -2.50 46.77
CA MET A 2 -7.28 -1.06 46.64
C MET A 2 -6.11 -0.63 45.72
N ALA A 3 -4.99 -1.36 45.71
CA ALA A 3 -3.84 -0.97 44.88
C ALA A 3 -4.17 -0.95 43.37
N LYS A 4 -4.92 -1.95 42.87
CA LYS A 4 -5.29 -2.04 41.45
C LYS A 4 -6.28 -0.94 41.04
N GLU A 5 -7.22 -0.62 41.91
CA GLU A 5 -8.20 0.47 41.74
C GLU A 5 -7.53 1.84 41.74
N ASN A 6 -6.58 2.07 42.65
CA ASN A 6 -5.80 3.31 42.67
C ASN A 6 -4.94 3.47 41.41
N THR A 7 -4.33 2.38 40.92
CA THR A 7 -3.60 2.39 39.64
C THR A 7 -4.51 2.75 38.48
N VAL A 8 -5.71 2.18 38.42
CA VAL A 8 -6.71 2.47 37.38
C VAL A 8 -7.12 3.94 37.41
N CYS A 9 -7.47 4.46 38.59
CA CYS A 9 -7.82 5.87 38.76
C CYS A 9 -6.67 6.80 38.38
N ALA A 10 -5.42 6.44 38.70
CA ALA A 10 -4.23 7.20 38.30
C ALA A 10 -4.04 7.18 36.78
N LEU A 11 -4.12 6.02 36.13
CA LEU A 11 -3.99 5.89 34.68
C LEU A 11 -5.08 6.66 33.94
N VAL A 12 -6.33 6.58 34.40
CA VAL A 12 -7.42 7.37 33.81
C VAL A 12 -7.15 8.87 33.95
N ARG A 13 -6.71 9.33 35.12
CA ARG A 13 -6.39 10.76 35.33
C ARG A 13 -5.23 11.21 34.44
N LEU A 14 -4.14 10.45 34.36
CA LEU A 14 -3.02 10.74 33.48
C LEU A 14 -3.47 10.79 32.01
N SER A 15 -4.30 9.84 31.60
CA SER A 15 -4.83 9.82 30.23
C SER A 15 -5.69 11.04 29.88
N LYS A 16 -6.31 11.72 30.84
CA LYS A 16 -7.17 12.89 30.56
C LYS A 16 -6.41 14.19 30.35
N ASN A 17 -5.13 14.27 30.73
CA ASN A 17 -4.38 15.53 30.72
C ASN A 17 -3.89 15.92 29.33
N LYS A 18 -3.11 15.04 28.70
CA LYS A 18 -2.53 15.28 27.37
C LYS A 18 -2.62 14.03 26.50
N GLU A 19 -2.73 14.25 25.20
CA GLU A 19 -2.73 13.15 24.22
C GLU A 19 -1.40 12.38 24.21
N GLU A 20 -0.29 13.10 24.41
CA GLU A 20 1.06 12.53 24.52
C GLU A 20 1.18 11.51 25.66
N ASP A 21 0.54 11.78 26.80
CA ASP A 21 0.55 10.88 27.95
C ASP A 21 -0.16 9.56 27.61
N LYS A 22 -1.26 9.61 26.85
CA LYS A 22 -1.95 8.40 26.37
C LYS A 22 -1.04 7.56 25.49
N VAL A 23 -0.35 8.20 24.53
CA VAL A 23 0.60 7.54 23.63
C VAL A 23 1.72 6.87 24.42
N MET A 24 2.34 7.59 25.36
CA MET A 24 3.45 7.07 26.17
C MET A 24 3.02 5.89 27.03
N ILE A 25 1.86 5.97 27.70
CA ILE A 25 1.32 4.86 28.49
C ILE A 25 1.08 3.63 27.61
N GLY A 26 0.55 3.82 26.39
CA GLY A 26 0.37 2.75 25.41
C GLY A 26 1.70 2.14 24.93
N ARG A 27 2.73 2.96 24.73
CA ARG A 27 4.07 2.53 24.29
C ARG A 27 4.76 1.64 25.30
N VAL A 28 4.70 1.98 26.59
CA VAL A 28 5.29 1.20 27.70
C VAL A 28 4.57 -0.15 27.91
N GLY A 29 3.53 -0.46 27.13
CA GLY A 29 2.91 -1.79 27.08
C GLY A 29 1.74 -1.95 28.05
N ALA A 30 1.19 -0.84 28.57
CA ALA A 30 0.01 -0.88 29.43
C ALA A 30 -1.19 -1.58 28.76
N ILE A 31 -1.36 -1.42 27.44
CA ILE A 31 -2.44 -2.05 26.67
C ILE A 31 -2.42 -3.58 26.80
N LEU A 32 -1.25 -4.22 26.77
CA LEU A 32 -1.15 -5.68 26.90
C LEU A 32 -1.45 -6.13 28.34
N HIS A 33 -0.95 -5.40 29.34
CA HIS A 33 -1.20 -5.71 30.75
C HIS A 33 -2.69 -5.57 31.11
N LEU A 34 -3.36 -4.56 30.57
CA LEU A 34 -4.80 -4.37 30.72
C LEU A 34 -5.58 -5.52 30.05
N LEU A 35 -5.11 -6.05 28.92
CA LEU A 35 -5.76 -7.20 28.26
C LEU A 35 -5.72 -8.45 29.16
N LYS A 36 -4.55 -8.76 29.72
CA LYS A 36 -4.40 -9.89 30.66
C LYS A 36 -5.29 -9.74 31.89
N LEU A 37 -5.48 -8.51 32.38
CA LEU A 37 -6.39 -8.22 33.48
C LEU A 37 -7.86 -8.43 33.08
N LEU A 38 -8.21 -8.22 31.80
CA LEU A 38 -9.56 -8.46 31.29
C LEU A 38 -9.86 -9.96 31.18
N GLU A 39 -8.89 -10.76 30.73
CA GLU A 39 -9.03 -12.20 30.54
C GLU A 39 -9.00 -12.98 31.86
N GLY A 40 -8.10 -12.62 32.78
CA GLY A 40 -7.87 -13.36 34.04
C GLY A 40 -8.29 -12.64 35.32
N GLY A 41 -8.82 -11.42 35.23
CA GLY A 41 -9.24 -10.64 36.40
C GLY A 41 -10.63 -10.99 36.90
N GLY A 42 -10.88 -10.74 38.20
CA GLY A 42 -12.24 -10.74 38.75
C GLY A 42 -13.08 -9.58 38.20
N LEU A 43 -14.38 -9.57 38.50
CA LEU A 43 -15.37 -8.62 37.96
C LEU A 43 -14.89 -7.17 37.95
N HIS A 44 -14.39 -6.69 39.10
CA HIS A 44 -13.93 -5.32 39.25
C HIS A 44 -12.66 -5.02 38.43
N GLY A 45 -11.77 -6.01 38.27
CA GLY A 45 -10.58 -5.91 37.41
C GLY A 45 -10.94 -5.81 35.93
N LYS A 46 -11.93 -6.59 35.49
CA LYS A 46 -12.45 -6.55 34.11
C LYS A 46 -13.07 -5.18 33.79
N LYS A 47 -13.99 -4.71 34.64
CA LYS A 47 -14.60 -3.38 34.55
C LYS A 47 -13.55 -2.27 34.43
N ASN A 48 -12.59 -2.27 35.35
CA ASN A 48 -11.54 -1.26 35.39
C ASN A 48 -10.63 -1.31 34.17
N SER A 49 -10.34 -2.50 33.65
CA SER A 49 -9.56 -2.67 32.42
C SER A 49 -10.23 -2.01 31.22
N VAL A 50 -11.53 -2.25 31.01
CA VAL A 50 -12.29 -1.63 29.91
C VAL A 50 -12.25 -0.11 30.00
N THR A 51 -12.47 0.47 31.18
CA THR A 51 -12.45 1.92 31.41
C THR A 51 -11.10 2.54 31.07
N VAL A 52 -10.00 1.97 31.57
CA VAL A 52 -8.65 2.49 31.29
C VAL A 52 -8.34 2.38 29.81
N ARG A 53 -8.65 1.25 29.16
CA ARG A 53 -8.39 1.04 27.74
C ARG A 53 -9.16 2.03 26.87
N TYR A 54 -10.45 2.24 27.17
CA TYR A 54 -11.24 3.24 26.47
C TYR A 54 -10.63 4.64 26.61
N ALA A 55 -10.24 5.04 27.83
CA ALA A 55 -9.64 6.34 28.08
C ALA A 55 -8.29 6.54 27.35
N LEU A 56 -7.46 5.50 27.26
CA LEU A 56 -6.18 5.52 26.56
C LEU A 56 -6.30 5.47 25.03
N CYS A 57 -7.37 4.85 24.50
CA CYS A 57 -7.51 4.60 23.08
C CYS A 57 -8.49 5.54 22.38
N SER A 58 -9.42 6.21 23.09
CA SER A 58 -10.56 6.93 22.49
C SER A 58 -10.16 7.92 21.40
N THR A 59 -9.10 8.68 21.64
CA THR A 59 -8.59 9.74 20.73
C THR A 59 -7.26 9.36 20.05
N THR A 60 -6.56 8.35 20.56
CA THR A 60 -5.19 8.03 20.12
C THR A 60 -5.18 6.93 19.08
N LYS A 61 -4.98 7.29 17.80
CA LYS A 61 -4.92 6.31 16.68
C LYS A 61 -3.85 5.23 16.90
N GLU A 62 -2.66 5.60 17.36
CA GLU A 62 -1.56 4.65 17.63
C GLU A 62 -1.97 3.57 18.65
N ASN A 63 -2.61 3.97 19.75
CA ASN A 63 -3.08 3.04 20.77
C ASN A 63 -4.21 2.16 20.26
N LYS A 64 -5.10 2.64 19.38
CA LYS A 64 -6.14 1.82 18.75
C LYS A 64 -5.52 0.70 17.90
N VAL A 65 -4.54 1.02 17.06
CA VAL A 65 -3.81 0.02 16.25
C VAL A 65 -3.09 -1.00 17.14
N LYS A 66 -2.48 -0.54 18.24
CA LYS A 66 -1.83 -1.43 19.21
C LYS A 66 -2.83 -2.31 19.96
N ALA A 67 -4.02 -1.79 20.26
CA ALA A 67 -5.10 -2.58 20.87
C ALA A 67 -5.59 -3.67 19.91
N VAL A 68 -5.75 -3.37 18.62
CA VAL A 68 -6.13 -4.36 17.60
C VAL A 68 -5.08 -5.47 17.48
N SER A 69 -3.80 -5.10 17.35
CA SER A 69 -2.70 -6.07 17.22
C SER A 69 -2.49 -6.94 18.47
N THR A 70 -2.93 -6.49 19.64
CA THR A 70 -2.91 -7.29 20.87
C THR A 70 -4.12 -8.23 21.00
N GLY A 71 -5.08 -8.21 20.08
CA GLY A 71 -6.22 -9.13 20.07
C GLY A 71 -7.42 -8.67 20.89
N VAL A 72 -7.52 -7.36 21.19
CA VAL A 72 -8.58 -6.81 22.06
C VAL A 72 -10.01 -7.12 21.60
N MET A 73 -10.24 -7.25 20.29
CA MET A 73 -11.59 -7.41 19.74
C MET A 73 -12.26 -8.69 20.25
N ARG A 74 -11.50 -9.79 20.32
CA ARG A 74 -12.00 -11.07 20.81
C ARG A 74 -12.40 -10.97 22.28
N ALA A 75 -11.47 -10.47 23.11
CA ALA A 75 -11.68 -10.34 24.55
C ALA A 75 -12.87 -9.42 24.90
N LEU A 76 -13.10 -8.35 24.12
CA LEU A 76 -14.27 -7.48 24.32
C LEU A 76 -15.59 -8.15 23.93
N VAL A 77 -15.62 -8.91 22.83
CA VAL A 77 -16.83 -9.64 22.41
C VAL A 77 -17.18 -10.72 23.44
N GLU A 78 -16.18 -11.46 23.92
CA GLU A 78 -16.37 -12.46 24.99
C GLU A 78 -16.88 -11.80 26.28
N LEU A 79 -16.34 -10.62 26.62
CA LEU A 79 -16.80 -9.85 27.77
C LEU A 79 -18.27 -9.41 27.67
N MET A 80 -18.75 -9.10 26.45
CA MET A 80 -20.15 -8.69 26.25
C MET A 80 -21.16 -9.80 26.51
N VAL A 81 -20.71 -11.06 26.52
CA VAL A 81 -21.53 -12.24 26.85
C VAL A 81 -21.48 -12.54 28.36
N ASP A 82 -20.57 -11.90 29.12
CA ASP A 82 -20.42 -12.09 30.57
C ASP A 82 -21.57 -11.37 31.32
N LEU A 83 -22.61 -12.14 31.66
CA LEU A 83 -23.79 -11.71 32.43
C LEU A 83 -23.45 -11.18 33.83
N GLY A 84 -22.20 -11.35 34.31
CA GLY A 84 -21.75 -10.81 35.59
C GLY A 84 -21.58 -9.30 35.60
N LEU A 85 -21.46 -8.65 34.43
CA LEU A 85 -21.22 -7.21 34.32
C LEU A 85 -22.51 -6.40 34.40
N SER A 86 -22.40 -5.18 34.94
CA SER A 86 -23.52 -4.24 34.91
C SER A 86 -23.79 -3.74 33.49
N MET A 87 -25.02 -3.30 33.22
CA MET A 87 -25.41 -2.71 31.94
C MET A 87 -24.54 -1.51 31.55
N GLU A 88 -24.06 -0.73 32.53
CA GLU A 88 -23.14 0.38 32.30
C GLU A 88 -21.77 -0.09 31.80
N ASP A 89 -21.25 -1.19 32.37
CA ASP A 89 -19.96 -1.76 31.99
C ASP A 89 -20.01 -2.41 30.59
N LEU A 90 -21.13 -3.08 30.29
CA LEU A 90 -21.41 -3.62 28.96
C LEU A 90 -21.55 -2.49 27.93
N GLY A 91 -22.23 -1.40 28.29
CA GLY A 91 -22.35 -0.21 27.44
C GLY A 91 -20.99 0.41 27.13
N LEU A 92 -20.11 0.55 28.13
CA LEU A 92 -18.76 1.08 27.92
C LEU A 92 -17.91 0.15 27.06
N SER A 93 -18.03 -1.17 27.24
CA SER A 93 -17.39 -2.16 26.38
C SER A 93 -17.85 -2.02 24.93
N MET A 94 -19.16 -1.81 24.70
CA MET A 94 -19.74 -1.62 23.36
C MET A 94 -19.21 -0.36 22.69
N VAL A 95 -19.21 0.76 23.41
CA VAL A 95 -18.67 2.02 22.90
C VAL A 95 -17.18 1.87 22.54
N TYR A 96 -16.40 1.16 23.36
CA TYR A 96 -15.00 0.90 23.08
C TYR A 96 -14.81 -0.01 21.86
N LEU A 97 -15.59 -1.09 21.75
CA LEU A 97 -15.56 -2.00 20.61
C LEU A 97 -15.87 -1.24 19.31
N VAL A 98 -16.93 -0.44 19.28
CA VAL A 98 -17.29 0.39 18.11
C VAL A 98 -16.15 1.35 17.76
N SER A 99 -15.53 2.01 18.75
CA SER A 99 -14.39 2.91 18.52
C SER A 99 -13.20 2.20 17.87
N VAL A 100 -12.91 0.97 18.27
CA VAL A 100 -11.85 0.14 17.69
C VAL A 100 -12.23 -0.33 16.28
N VAL A 101 -13.47 -0.77 16.07
CA VAL A 101 -13.98 -1.20 14.74
C VAL A 101 -13.91 -0.06 13.72
N VAL A 102 -14.33 1.15 14.10
CA VAL A 102 -14.24 2.33 13.22
C VAL A 102 -12.78 2.59 12.82
N ALA A 103 -11.83 2.51 13.76
CA ALA A 103 -10.42 2.74 13.44
C ALA A 103 -9.84 1.67 12.48
N VAL A 104 -10.28 0.41 12.61
CA VAL A 104 -9.89 -0.66 11.67
C VAL A 104 -10.49 -0.40 10.28
N ALA A 105 -11.75 0.02 10.21
CA ALA A 105 -12.41 0.34 8.95
C ALA A 105 -11.76 1.54 8.23
N GLU A 106 -11.43 2.61 8.97
CA GLU A 106 -10.70 3.77 8.45
C GLU A 106 -9.33 3.38 7.88
N ALA A 107 -8.56 2.58 8.64
CA ALA A 107 -7.25 2.13 8.19
C ALA A 107 -7.37 1.31 6.90
N LYS A 108 -8.30 0.35 6.85
CA LYS A 108 -8.55 -0.46 5.64
C LYS A 108 -8.94 0.40 4.44
N GLY A 109 -9.85 1.36 4.62
CA GLY A 109 -10.27 2.26 3.53
C GLY A 109 -9.12 3.08 2.93
N ILE A 110 -8.20 3.56 3.77
CA ILE A 110 -6.99 4.27 3.31
C ILE A 110 -6.10 3.35 2.48
N TYR A 111 -5.85 2.12 2.96
CA TYR A 111 -5.03 1.16 2.23
C TYR A 111 -5.66 0.76 0.89
N ASP A 112 -6.96 0.49 0.86
CA ASP A 112 -7.67 0.13 -0.38
C ASP A 112 -7.59 1.27 -1.40
N PHE A 113 -7.76 2.52 -0.97
CA PHE A 113 -7.65 3.70 -1.85
C PHE A 113 -6.23 3.89 -2.40
N GLN A 114 -5.21 3.79 -1.54
CA GLN A 114 -3.81 3.90 -1.94
C GLN A 114 -3.40 2.78 -2.89
N LEU A 115 -3.83 1.55 -2.62
CA LEU A 115 -3.58 0.40 -3.49
C LEU A 115 -4.25 0.59 -4.84
N GLN A 116 -5.50 1.06 -4.87
CA GLN A 116 -6.23 1.33 -6.11
C GLN A 116 -5.55 2.42 -6.95
N ALA A 117 -5.05 3.49 -6.32
CA ALA A 117 -4.30 4.54 -7.00
C ALA A 117 -3.01 3.99 -7.63
N LEU A 118 -2.24 3.20 -6.87
CA LEU A 118 -1.01 2.57 -7.38
C LEU A 118 -1.29 1.60 -8.53
N VAL A 119 -2.34 0.78 -8.42
CA VAL A 119 -2.75 -0.14 -9.49
C VAL A 119 -3.13 0.62 -10.75
N ALA A 120 -3.84 1.75 -10.64
CA ALA A 120 -4.20 2.58 -11.79
C ALA A 120 -2.96 3.16 -12.48
N GLU A 121 -2.00 3.67 -11.72
CA GLU A 121 -0.74 4.21 -12.25
C GLU A 121 0.09 3.13 -12.96
N VAL A 122 0.22 1.94 -12.35
CA VAL A 122 0.93 0.80 -12.97
C VAL A 122 0.26 0.37 -14.28
N ARG A 123 -1.08 0.41 -14.35
CA ARG A 123 -1.80 0.10 -15.60
C ARG A 123 -1.52 1.14 -16.69
N ASP A 124 -1.58 2.43 -16.37
CA ASP A 124 -1.28 3.50 -17.32
C ASP A 124 0.16 3.43 -17.84
N LEU A 125 1.12 3.16 -16.96
CA LEU A 125 2.52 2.94 -17.36
C LEU A 125 2.68 1.75 -18.31
N ARG A 126 2.01 0.63 -18.03
CA ARG A 126 2.04 -0.57 -18.88
C ARG A 126 1.45 -0.29 -20.26
N ASP A 127 0.35 0.46 -20.33
CA ASP A 127 -0.29 0.80 -21.60
C ASP A 127 0.61 1.72 -22.45
N ARG A 128 1.29 2.68 -21.81
CA ARG A 128 2.30 3.53 -22.47
C ARG A 128 3.50 2.73 -22.98
N GLU A 129 4.00 1.79 -22.17
CA GLU A 129 5.09 0.90 -22.57
C GLU A 129 4.70 0.06 -23.79
N HIS A 130 3.51 -0.55 -23.77
CA HIS A 130 3.00 -1.34 -24.90
C HIS A 130 2.92 -0.49 -26.19
N SER A 131 2.34 0.71 -26.11
CA SER A 131 2.27 1.64 -27.26
C SER A 131 3.65 2.03 -27.79
N ALA A 132 4.61 2.32 -26.90
CA ALA A 132 5.97 2.63 -27.31
C ALA A 132 6.66 1.46 -28.01
N THR A 133 6.45 0.22 -27.54
CA THR A 133 7.00 -0.98 -28.20
C THR A 133 6.42 -1.22 -29.59
N GLU A 134 5.12 -1.00 -29.78
CA GLU A 134 4.47 -1.09 -31.09
C GLU A 134 5.00 -0.03 -32.06
N GLN A 135 5.14 1.22 -31.60
CA GLN A 135 5.71 2.30 -32.42
C GLN A 135 7.16 1.99 -32.81
N HIS A 136 7.95 1.49 -31.86
CA HIS A 136 9.33 1.09 -32.13
C HIS A 136 9.39 -0.05 -33.16
N HIS A 137 8.53 -1.06 -33.03
CA HIS A 137 8.44 -2.16 -33.99
C HIS A 137 8.10 -1.67 -35.40
N LEU A 138 7.17 -0.72 -35.53
CA LEU A 138 6.78 -0.15 -36.83
C LEU A 138 7.92 0.64 -37.48
N LEU A 139 8.66 1.43 -36.68
CA LEU A 139 9.83 2.17 -37.17
C LEU A 139 10.94 1.24 -37.64
N VAL A 140 11.23 0.18 -36.89
CA VAL A 140 12.22 -0.83 -37.29
C VAL A 140 11.83 -1.51 -38.61
N GLN A 141 10.54 -1.85 -38.79
CA GLN A 141 10.07 -2.41 -40.07
C GLN A 141 10.22 -1.43 -41.24
N LYS A 142 9.90 -0.15 -41.04
CA LYS A 142 10.09 0.88 -42.07
C LYS A 142 11.55 1.07 -42.45
N LEU A 143 12.45 1.11 -41.46
CA LEU A 143 13.89 1.20 -41.70
C LEU A 143 14.39 0.01 -42.52
N LYS A 144 14.00 -1.22 -42.18
CA LYS A 144 14.37 -2.41 -42.96
C LYS A 144 13.92 -2.33 -44.42
N ARG A 145 12.68 -1.90 -44.68
CA ARG A 145 12.18 -1.73 -46.06
C ARG A 145 12.97 -0.65 -46.81
N ASN A 146 13.27 0.46 -46.14
CA ASN A 146 14.05 1.54 -46.72
C ASN A 146 15.48 1.09 -47.05
N ASP A 147 16.12 0.30 -46.17
CA ASP A 147 17.46 -0.25 -46.39
C ASP A 147 17.47 -1.23 -47.57
N GLU A 148 16.44 -2.09 -47.69
CA GLU A 148 16.28 -3.00 -48.83
C GLU A 148 16.08 -2.24 -50.15
N GLU A 149 15.28 -1.18 -50.15
CA GLU A 149 15.03 -0.34 -51.33
C GLU A 149 16.29 0.45 -51.73
N CYS A 150 17.01 1.00 -50.75
CA CYS A 150 18.29 1.67 -50.96
C CYS A 150 19.34 0.70 -51.53
N GLY A 151 19.41 -0.52 -50.99
CA GLY A 151 20.30 -1.58 -51.49
C GLY A 151 20.03 -1.93 -52.95
N LYS A 152 18.76 -2.07 -53.35
CA LYS A 152 18.38 -2.31 -54.76
C LYS A 152 18.82 -1.15 -55.65
N ARG A 153 18.60 0.09 -55.22
CA ARG A 153 18.97 1.28 -56.00
C ARG A 153 20.48 1.41 -56.19
N ILE A 154 21.26 1.07 -55.17
CA ILE A 154 22.71 1.02 -55.26
C ILE A 154 23.14 -0.03 -56.31
N GLN A 155 22.53 -1.21 -56.31
CA GLN A 155 22.85 -2.26 -57.29
C GLN A 155 22.52 -1.82 -58.72
N GLU A 156 21.34 -1.23 -58.95
CA GLU A 156 20.95 -0.69 -60.26
C GLU A 156 21.97 0.33 -60.80
N LEU A 157 22.38 1.28 -59.95
CA LEU A 157 23.38 2.29 -60.32
C LEU A 157 24.77 1.67 -60.60
N GLN A 158 25.14 0.60 -59.89
CA GLN A 158 26.38 -0.14 -60.17
C GLN A 158 26.34 -0.83 -61.54
N ASP A 159 25.21 -1.42 -61.90
CA ASP A 159 25.01 -2.10 -63.18
C ASP A 159 24.99 -1.10 -64.35
N GLU A 160 24.30 0.04 -64.19
CA GLU A 160 24.32 1.15 -65.16
C GLU A 160 25.73 1.69 -65.38
N LEU A 161 26.49 1.89 -64.29
CA LEU A 161 27.88 2.33 -64.35
C LEU A 161 28.78 1.31 -65.07
N ALA A 162 28.57 0.01 -64.85
CA ALA A 162 29.31 -1.05 -65.51
C ALA A 162 29.01 -1.08 -67.03
N SER A 163 27.73 -0.96 -67.40
CA SER A 163 27.30 -0.86 -68.80
C SER A 163 27.92 0.35 -69.51
N ALA A 164 27.85 1.54 -68.90
CA ALA A 164 28.45 2.76 -69.46
C ALA A 164 29.98 2.66 -69.62
N LYS A 165 30.66 1.97 -68.70
CA LYS A 165 32.12 1.69 -68.81
C LYS A 165 32.44 0.76 -69.97
N GLU A 166 31.60 -0.25 -70.20
CA GLU A 166 31.74 -1.18 -71.33
C GLU A 166 31.53 -0.45 -72.66
N ASP A 167 30.48 0.36 -72.78
CA ASP A 167 30.22 1.16 -73.97
C ASP A 167 31.38 2.11 -74.29
N THR A 168 31.91 2.81 -73.29
CA THR A 168 33.08 3.70 -73.47
C THR A 168 34.37 2.94 -73.80
N ARG A 169 34.51 1.66 -73.43
CA ARG A 169 35.60 0.80 -73.91
C ARG A 169 35.40 0.46 -75.39
N ASN A 170 34.20 0.01 -75.77
CA ASN A 170 33.85 -0.33 -77.15
C ASN A 170 34.03 0.86 -78.12
N TRP A 171 33.62 2.07 -77.72
CA TRP A 171 33.85 3.28 -78.51
C TRP A 171 35.34 3.59 -78.68
N ARG A 172 36.15 3.44 -77.62
CA ARG A 172 37.60 3.64 -77.68
C ARG A 172 38.28 2.63 -78.60
N GLU A 173 37.87 1.36 -78.55
CA GLU A 173 38.38 0.34 -79.46
C GLU A 173 38.03 0.68 -80.91
N ARG A 174 36.78 1.05 -81.21
CA ARG A 174 36.37 1.45 -82.58
C ARG A 174 37.15 2.64 -83.13
N LEU A 175 37.43 3.65 -82.31
CA LEU A 175 38.24 4.81 -82.68
C LEU A 175 39.73 4.48 -82.94
N CYS A 176 40.21 3.32 -82.48
CA CYS A 176 41.60 2.89 -82.69
C CYS A 176 41.78 2.17 -84.05
N TRP A 177 40.70 1.81 -84.74
CA TRP A 177 40.69 1.12 -86.04
C TRP A 177 40.33 2.05 -87.23
N THR A 178 40.22 3.35 -87.00
CA THR A 178 39.95 4.40 -88.01
C THR A 178 41.10 5.39 -88.05
#